data_AF-A0AAV0CD19-F1
#
_entry.id   AF-A0AAV0CD19-F1
#
_cell.length_a   1.000
_cell.length_b   1.000
_cell.length_c   1.000
_cell.angle_alpha   90.00
_cell.angle_beta   90.00
_cell.angle_gamma   90.00
#
_symmetry.space_group_name_H-M   'P 1'
#
loop_
_entity.id
_entity.type
_entity.pdbx_description
1 polymer ?
#
loop_
_entity_poly.entity_id
_entity_poly.type
_entity_poly.pdbx_seq_one_letter_code
_entity_poly.pdbx_strand_id
1 'polypeptide(L)'
;MTTHLGPQPIKLILKEEIIGRSDISLFVGSEEILEICKGNQMLSAVVLQVWIMHLHGICVQKDTTHLYGFFDPHTTQDVGNKREDIQTYIMTQLSDGNKECYLLPYY
;
A
#
# COMPACT_ATOMS: atom_id res chain seq x y z
N MET A 1 12.68 -4.79 -29.12
CA MET A 1 13.39 -3.85 -28.24
C MET A 1 12.95 -4.14 -26.82
N THR A 2 13.75 -4.88 -26.06
CA THR A 2 13.53 -5.16 -24.64
C THR A 2 14.23 -4.08 -23.83
N THR A 3 13.46 -3.17 -23.23
CA THR A 3 13.98 -2.21 -22.26
C THR A 3 14.47 -2.98 -21.03
N HIS A 4 15.79 -3.07 -20.86
CA HIS A 4 16.41 -3.57 -19.65
C HIS A 4 16.15 -2.58 -18.51
N LEU A 5 15.17 -2.89 -17.66
CA LEU A 5 15.12 -2.37 -16.30
C LEU A 5 16.41 -2.82 -15.60
N GLY A 6 17.14 -1.88 -14.98
CA GLY A 6 18.41 -2.18 -14.31
C GLY A 6 18.25 -3.20 -13.17
N PRO A 7 19.31 -3.93 -12.80
CA PRO A 7 19.23 -5.05 -11.86
C PRO A 7 18.98 -4.64 -10.39
N GLN A 8 19.04 -3.34 -10.07
CA GLN A 8 18.90 -2.88 -8.68
C GLN A 8 17.48 -2.38 -8.38
N PRO A 9 16.87 -2.87 -7.29
CA PRO A 9 15.57 -2.38 -6.84
C PRO A 9 15.57 -0.87 -6.59
N ILE A 10 14.50 -0.20 -6.97
CA ILE A 10 14.27 1.20 -6.66
C ILE A 10 13.82 1.29 -5.20
N LYS A 11 14.54 2.06 -4.39
CA LYS A 11 14.17 2.32 -3.00
C LYS A 11 13.25 3.54 -2.91
N LEU A 12 12.04 3.34 -2.41
CA LEU A 12 11.08 4.39 -2.06
C LEU A 12 11.02 4.53 -0.54
N ILE A 13 10.94 5.76 -0.04
CA ILE A 13 10.80 6.04 1.40
C ILE A 13 9.34 6.45 1.64
N LEU A 14 8.64 5.66 2.45
CA LEU A 14 7.32 6.00 2.97
C LEU A 14 7.52 6.85 4.20
N LYS A 15 6.84 8.00 4.24
CA LYS A 15 6.78 8.80 5.46
C LYS A 15 5.71 8.27 6.40
N GLU A 16 5.94 8.43 7.69
CA GLU A 16 5.04 7.94 8.74
C GLU A 16 3.60 8.45 8.63
N GLU A 17 3.44 9.69 8.16
CA GLU A 17 2.15 10.33 7.93
C GLU A 17 1.20 9.55 6.99
N ILE A 18 1.72 8.60 6.20
CA ILE A 18 0.96 7.87 5.17
C ILE A 18 0.24 6.63 5.73
N ILE A 19 0.86 5.92 6.68
CA ILE A 19 0.41 4.61 7.18
C ILE A 19 0.48 4.47 8.72
N GLY A 20 0.86 5.54 9.43
CA GLY A 20 0.95 5.54 10.89
C GLY A 20 2.08 4.66 11.46
N ARG A 21 3.17 4.47 10.71
CA ARG A 21 4.38 3.72 11.14
C ARG A 21 5.64 4.51 10.79
N SER A 22 6.72 4.34 11.55
CA SER A 22 8.04 4.90 11.23
C SER A 22 8.44 4.71 9.76
N ASP A 23 9.24 5.62 9.21
CA ASP A 23 9.66 5.61 7.79
C ASP A 23 9.98 4.20 7.25
N ILE A 24 9.18 3.73 6.29
CA ILE A 24 9.35 2.40 5.69
C ILE A 24 10.14 2.51 4.38
N SER A 25 11.16 1.69 4.24
CA SER A 25 11.87 1.52 2.97
C SER A 25 11.17 0.45 2.12
N LEU A 26 10.52 0.87 1.04
CA LEU A 26 9.93 -0.03 0.05
C LEU A 26 10.92 -0.23 -1.11
N PHE A 27 11.17 -1.48 -1.48
CA PHE A 27 12.05 -1.82 -2.60
C PHE A 27 11.20 -2.35 -3.75
N VAL A 28 11.25 -1.68 -4.89
CA VAL A 28 10.53 -2.06 -6.11
C VAL A 28 11.53 -2.67 -7.09
N GLY A 29 11.43 -3.97 -7.31
CA GLY A 29 12.28 -4.71 -8.23
C GLY A 29 11.77 -4.71 -9.66
N SER A 30 12.50 -5.42 -10.52
CA SER A 30 12.13 -5.58 -11.93
C SER A 30 10.90 -6.47 -12.13
N GLU A 31 10.66 -7.42 -11.22
CA GLU A 31 9.48 -8.30 -11.27
C GLU A 31 8.19 -7.52 -11.00
N GLU A 32 8.16 -6.67 -9.97
CA GLU A 32 7.00 -5.83 -9.66
C GLU A 32 6.66 -4.87 -10.81
N ILE A 33 7.67 -4.33 -11.49
CA ILE A 33 7.45 -3.46 -12.65
C ILE A 33 6.89 -4.27 -13.83
N LEU A 34 7.38 -5.49 -14.04
CA LEU A 34 6.89 -6.37 -15.10
C LEU A 34 5.45 -6.83 -14.84
N GLU A 35 5.03 -7.03 -13.59
CA GLU A 35 3.63 -7.32 -13.24
C GLU A 35 2.70 -6.22 -13.74
N ILE A 36 3.03 -4.96 -13.46
CA ILE A 36 2.28 -3.78 -13.92
C ILE A 36 2.22 -3.75 -15.45
N CYS A 37 3.36 -3.94 -16.12
CA CYS A 37 3.43 -3.87 -17.58
C CYS A 37 2.67 -4.99 -18.29
N LYS A 38 2.62 -6.19 -17.69
CA LYS A 38 1.94 -7.34 -18.30
C LYS A 38 0.43 -7.30 -18.11
N GLY A 39 -0.05 -6.71 -17.01
CA GLY A 39 -1.48 -6.47 -16.76
C GLY A 39 -2.37 -7.71 -16.65
N ASN A 40 -1.79 -8.91 -16.65
CA ASN A 40 -2.48 -10.19 -16.53
C ASN A 40 -2.01 -10.99 -15.30
N GLN A 41 -1.21 -10.38 -14.43
CA GLN A 41 -0.74 -10.95 -13.18
C GLN A 41 -1.45 -10.26 -12.01
N MET A 42 -1.61 -11.00 -10.91
CA MET A 42 -2.00 -10.42 -9.64
C MET A 42 -0.93 -9.42 -9.19
N LEU A 43 -1.34 -8.27 -8.69
CA LEU A 43 -0.40 -7.26 -8.20
C LEU A 43 0.17 -7.69 -6.85
N SER A 44 1.49 -7.65 -6.73
CA SER A 44 2.16 -7.84 -5.43
C SER A 44 1.76 -6.75 -4.42
N ALA A 45 1.89 -7.08 -3.12
CA ALA A 45 1.71 -6.14 -2.02
C ALA A 45 2.59 -4.88 -2.17
N VAL A 46 3.78 -5.03 -2.75
CA VAL A 46 4.71 -3.91 -3.05
C VAL A 46 4.10 -2.94 -4.05
N VAL A 47 3.52 -3.43 -5.14
CA VAL A 47 2.87 -2.58 -6.14
C VAL A 47 1.66 -1.85 -5.53
N LEU A 48 0.83 -2.56 -4.76
CA LEU A 48 -0.30 -1.96 -4.05
C LEU A 48 0.16 -0.87 -3.07
N GLN A 49 1.28 -1.09 -2.38
CA GLN A 49 1.86 -0.10 -1.48
C GLN A 49 2.29 1.17 -2.21
N VAL A 50 2.90 1.06 -3.40
CA VAL A 50 3.25 2.22 -4.25
C VAL A 50 1.99 3.02 -4.63
N TRP A 51 0.91 2.33 -5.02
CA TRP A 51 -0.35 3.00 -5.35
C TRP A 51 -0.95 3.75 -4.17
N ILE A 52 -0.95 3.14 -2.98
CA ILE A 52 -1.41 3.79 -1.75
C ILE A 52 -0.59 5.03 -1.43
N MET A 53 0.74 4.98 -1.55
CA MET A 53 1.60 6.15 -1.36
C MET A 53 1.23 7.29 -2.30
N HIS A 54 0.99 6.97 -3.58
CA HIS A 54 0.62 7.95 -4.58
C HIS A 54 -0.74 8.59 -4.26
N LEU A 55 -1.76 7.79 -3.94
CA LEU A 55 -3.09 8.28 -3.57
C LEU A 55 -3.06 9.14 -2.31
N HIS A 56 -2.30 8.74 -1.29
CA HIS A 56 -2.12 9.57 -0.10
C HIS A 56 -1.44 10.90 -0.44
N GLY A 57 -0.40 10.89 -1.29
CA GLY A 57 0.26 12.11 -1.77
C GLY A 57 -0.73 13.06 -2.45
N ILE A 58 -1.66 12.55 -3.25
CA ILE A 58 -2.75 13.34 -3.83
C ILE A 58 -3.66 13.91 -2.72
N CYS A 59 -3.99 13.12 -1.71
CA CYS A 59 -4.84 13.58 -0.60
C CYS A 59 -4.17 14.72 0.17
N VAL A 60 -2.87 14.63 0.43
CA VAL A 60 -2.09 15.72 1.06
C VAL A 60 -2.11 16.97 0.18
N GLN A 61 -1.84 16.82 -1.12
CA GLN A 61 -1.83 17.96 -2.06
C GLN A 61 -3.19 18.67 -2.16
N LYS A 62 -4.29 17.94 -1.93
CA LYS A 62 -5.66 18.46 -2.01
C LYS A 62 -6.27 18.81 -0.66
N ASP A 63 -5.55 18.63 0.44
CA ASP A 63 -6.07 18.78 1.82
C ASP A 63 -7.30 17.89 2.11
N THR A 64 -7.30 16.66 1.56
CA THR A 64 -8.38 15.68 1.71
C THR A 64 -7.96 14.44 2.50
N THR A 65 -6.94 14.56 3.37
CA THR A 65 -6.43 13.45 4.20
C THR A 65 -7.42 12.98 5.27
N HIS A 66 -8.48 13.72 5.54
CA HIS A 66 -9.59 13.32 6.41
C HIS A 66 -10.56 12.36 5.71
N LEU A 67 -10.63 12.39 4.37
CA LEU A 67 -11.60 11.59 3.61
C LEU A 67 -11.17 10.13 3.47
N TYR A 68 -9.89 9.86 3.21
CA TYR A 68 -9.42 8.53 2.81
C TYR A 68 -8.43 7.93 3.81
N GLY A 69 -8.74 6.73 4.28
CA GLY A 69 -7.85 5.83 5.00
C GLY A 69 -7.37 4.68 4.13
N PHE A 70 -6.10 4.30 4.27
CA PHE A 70 -5.49 3.24 3.48
C PHE A 70 -4.95 2.15 4.40
N PHE A 71 -5.36 0.92 4.16
CA PHE A 71 -4.82 -0.23 4.87
C PHE A 71 -3.47 -0.65 4.28
N ASP A 72 -2.50 -0.93 5.15
CA ASP A 72 -1.20 -1.47 4.73
C ASP A 72 -1.39 -2.86 4.08
N PRO A 73 -1.01 -3.03 2.80
CA PRO A 73 -1.09 -4.30 2.08
C PRO A 73 -0.31 -5.44 2.78
N HIS A 74 0.84 -5.14 3.38
CA HIS A 74 1.64 -6.16 4.07
C HIS A 74 0.97 -6.60 5.38
N THR A 75 0.56 -5.64 6.22
CA THR A 75 -0.15 -5.97 7.46
C THR A 75 -1.45 -6.72 7.18
N THR A 76 -2.20 -6.34 6.14
CA THR A 76 -3.44 -7.02 5.74
C THR A 76 -3.18 -8.49 5.37
N GLN A 77 -2.06 -8.75 4.68
CA GLN A 77 -1.64 -10.11 4.33
C GLN A 77 -1.16 -10.90 5.58
N ASP A 78 -0.47 -10.24 6.51
CA ASP A 78 0.14 -10.85 7.70
C ASP A 78 -0.88 -11.21 8.80
N VAL A 79 -1.98 -10.46 8.92
CA VAL A 79 -3.07 -10.75 9.88
C VAL A 79 -3.68 -12.15 9.63
N GLY A 80 -3.50 -12.71 8.44
CA GLY A 80 -3.94 -14.05 8.10
C GLY A 80 -5.44 -14.12 7.82
N ASN A 81 -6.02 -15.32 7.93
CA ASN A 81 -7.38 -15.61 7.47
C ASN A 81 -8.39 -15.91 8.59
N LYS A 82 -8.02 -15.75 9.85
CA LYS A 82 -8.93 -15.93 10.98
C LYS A 82 -9.87 -14.73 11.06
N ARG A 83 -11.17 -15.01 11.15
CA ARG A 83 -12.20 -13.98 11.15
C ARG A 83 -12.02 -12.99 12.31
N GLU A 84 -11.70 -13.49 13.49
CA GLU A 84 -11.55 -12.69 14.70
C GLU A 84 -10.37 -11.72 14.57
N ASP A 85 -9.26 -12.18 13.99
CA ASP A 85 -8.04 -11.39 13.81
C ASP A 85 -8.25 -10.29 12.76
N ILE A 86 -8.85 -10.63 11.60
CA ILE A 86 -9.19 -9.66 10.55
C ILE A 86 -10.19 -8.63 11.09
N GLN A 87 -11.23 -9.07 11.80
CA GLN A 87 -12.24 -8.17 12.35
C GLN A 87 -11.63 -7.21 13.37
N THR A 88 -10.77 -7.72 14.26
CA THR A 88 -10.05 -6.89 15.24
C THR A 88 -9.16 -5.87 14.54
N TYR A 89 -8.39 -6.30 13.54
CA TYR A 89 -7.53 -5.43 12.76
C TYR A 89 -8.32 -4.29 12.08
N ILE A 90 -9.38 -4.63 11.34
CA ILE A 90 -10.21 -3.65 10.64
C ILE A 90 -10.83 -2.67 11.64
N MET A 91 -11.42 -3.14 12.73
CA MET A 91 -12.07 -2.27 13.72
C MET A 91 -11.09 -1.30 14.37
N THR A 92 -9.87 -1.74 14.70
CA THR A 92 -8.82 -0.87 15.23
C THR A 92 -8.45 0.22 14.23
N GLN A 93 -8.22 -0.13 12.95
CA GLN A 93 -7.88 0.85 11.91
C GLN A 93 -9.00 1.86 11.64
N LEU A 94 -10.26 1.43 11.68
CA LEU A 94 -11.42 2.32 11.54
C LEU A 94 -11.53 3.29 12.73
N SER A 95 -11.34 2.79 13.96
CA SER A 95 -11.39 3.58 15.17
C SER A 95 -10.27 4.63 15.22
N ASP A 96 -9.04 4.23 14.94
CA ASP A 96 -7.86 5.09 15.07
C ASP A 96 -7.73 6.08 13.92
N GLY A 97 -8.11 5.67 12.70
CA GLY A 97 -7.94 6.48 11.50
C GLY A 97 -8.94 7.64 11.39
N ASN A 98 -10.17 7.47 11.92
CA ASN A 98 -11.28 8.43 11.83
C ASN A 98 -11.43 9.06 10.43
N LYS A 99 -11.52 8.21 9.39
CA LYS A 99 -11.70 8.63 7.99
C LYS A 99 -13.10 8.36 7.50
N GLU A 100 -13.54 9.07 6.45
CA GLU A 100 -14.87 8.87 5.87
C GLU A 100 -14.95 7.61 4.97
N CYS A 101 -13.85 7.25 4.31
CA CYS A 101 -13.76 6.13 3.38
C CYS A 101 -12.44 5.38 3.57
N TYR A 102 -12.49 4.06 3.46
CA TYR A 102 -11.30 3.22 3.60
C TYR A 102 -11.09 2.32 2.39
N LEU A 103 -9.82 2.17 2.00
CA LEU A 103 -9.35 1.29 0.95
C LEU A 103 -8.58 0.13 1.57
N LEU A 104 -9.16 -1.07 1.49
CA LEU A 104 -8.56 -2.33 1.93
C LEU A 104 -8.11 -3.15 0.70
N PRO A 105 -6.82 -3.49 0.57
CA PRO A 105 -6.39 -4.40 -0.49
C PRO A 105 -6.99 -5.80 -0.29
N TYR A 106 -7.47 -6.39 -1.38
CA TYR A 106 -8.02 -7.74 -1.39
C TYR A 106 -7.12 -8.64 -2.25
N TYR A 107 -6.82 -9.82 -1.72
CA TYR A 107 -5.95 -10.82 -2.34
C TYR A 107 -6.74 -12.08 -2.69
#